data_AF-A0A6G4X1M8-F1
#
_entry.id   AF-A0A6G4X1M8-F1
#
_cell.length_a   1.000
_cell.length_b   1.000
_cell.length_c   1.000
_cell.angle_alpha   90.00
_cell.angle_beta   90.00
_cell.angle_gamma   90.00
#
_symmetry.space_group_name_H-M   'P 1'
#
loop_
_entity.id
_entity.type
_entity.pdbx_description
1 polymer ?
#
loop_
_entity_poly.entity_id
_entity_poly.type
_entity_poly.pdbx_seq_one_letter_code
_entity_poly.pdbx_strand_id
1 'polypeptide(L)'
;MLALVEELPDESAFAAAVRGGPQHRGWTVSAHLLAAVIDAVDEAAWITAQANARKRIRRPKRFPRPTGAEQRRPATVADLAHRFGAPEKGAVIRR
;
A
#
# COMPACT_ATOMS: atom_id res chain seq x y z
N MET A 1 31.19 19.88 -4.62
CA MET A 1 30.65 18.95 -3.60
C MET A 1 29.21 18.56 -3.86
N LEU A 2 28.31 19.48 -4.23
CA LEU A 2 26.90 19.16 -4.51
C LEU A 2 26.72 18.13 -5.65
N ALA A 3 27.48 18.26 -6.74
CA ALA A 3 27.40 17.35 -7.90
C ALA A 3 27.64 15.86 -7.57
N LEU A 4 28.46 15.55 -6.56
CA LEU A 4 28.72 14.16 -6.16
C LEU A 4 27.54 13.54 -5.40
N VAL A 5 26.68 14.36 -4.80
CA VAL A 5 25.47 13.91 -4.10
C VAL A 5 24.35 13.64 -5.10
N GLU A 6 24.27 14.43 -6.18
CA GLU A 6 23.29 14.27 -7.26
C GLU A 6 23.53 13.00 -8.11
N GLU A 7 24.79 12.60 -8.27
CA GLU A 7 25.20 11.40 -9.03
C GLU A 7 25.21 10.12 -8.16
N LEU A 8 24.77 10.19 -6.90
CA LEU A 8 24.75 9.00 -6.05
C LEU A 8 23.76 7.96 -6.59
N PRO A 9 24.17 6.68 -6.66
CA PRO A 9 23.25 5.62 -7.02
C PRO A 9 22.04 5.60 -6.10
N ASP A 10 20.88 5.25 -6.65
CA ASP A 10 19.64 5.07 -5.88
C ASP A 10 19.82 4.08 -4.73
N GLU A 11 20.78 3.16 -4.84
CA GLU A 11 21.10 2.14 -3.85
C GLU A 11 22.10 2.57 -2.76
N SER A 12 22.52 3.83 -2.80
CA SER A 12 23.42 4.40 -1.81
C SER A 12 22.76 4.49 -0.43
N ALA A 13 23.60 4.45 0.62
CA ALA A 13 23.13 4.60 1.99
C ALA A 13 22.44 5.97 2.22
N PHE A 14 22.90 7.01 1.53
CA PHE A 14 22.29 8.33 1.56
C PHE A 14 20.89 8.33 0.95
N ALA A 15 20.72 7.76 -0.26
CA ALA A 15 19.40 7.67 -0.90
C ALA A 15 18.41 6.85 -0.07
N ALA A 16 18.85 5.74 0.55
CA ALA A 16 18.02 4.96 1.46
C ALA A 16 17.63 5.74 2.73
N ALA A 17 18.57 6.49 3.32
CA ALA A 17 18.30 7.34 4.48
C ALA A 17 17.26 8.42 4.16
N VAL A 18 17.37 9.09 3.01
CA VAL A 18 16.38 10.08 2.53
C VAL A 18 14.99 9.44 2.34
N ARG A 19 14.94 8.19 1.86
CA ARG A 19 13.68 7.46 1.65
C ARG A 19 13.02 6.92 2.92
N GLY A 20 13.66 7.05 4.08
CA GLY A 20 13.08 6.67 5.38
C GLY A 20 13.81 5.55 6.11
N GLY A 21 14.99 5.12 5.64
CA GLY A 21 15.88 4.26 6.40
C GLY A 21 16.49 3.09 5.62
N PRO A 22 17.31 2.26 6.29
CA PRO A 22 18.05 1.16 5.66
C PRO A 22 17.17 0.14 4.94
N GLN A 23 15.92 -0.03 5.38
CA GLN A 23 14.94 -0.93 4.76
C GLN A 23 14.58 -0.55 3.31
N HIS A 24 14.86 0.69 2.88
CA HIS A 24 14.66 1.16 1.50
C HIS A 24 15.84 0.86 0.57
N ARG A 25 16.89 0.22 1.09
CA ARG A 25 18.01 -0.25 0.28
C ARG A 25 17.58 -1.52 -0.47
N GLY A 26 17.98 -1.63 -1.73
CA GLY A 26 17.59 -2.66 -2.70
C GLY A 26 16.27 -2.38 -3.40
N TRP A 27 15.49 -1.40 -2.94
CA TRP A 27 14.16 -1.10 -3.44
C TRP A 27 14.19 -0.06 -4.57
N THR A 28 14.87 -0.43 -5.65
CA THR A 28 14.81 0.30 -6.93
C THR A 28 13.37 0.38 -7.45
N VAL A 29 13.15 1.20 -8.47
CA VAL A 29 11.90 1.19 -9.25
C VAL A 29 11.59 -0.21 -9.77
N SER A 30 12.58 -0.93 -10.30
CA SER A 30 12.39 -2.30 -10.80
C SER A 30 11.94 -3.27 -9.70
N ALA A 31 12.48 -3.16 -8.49
CA ALA A 31 12.04 -3.98 -7.35
C ALA A 31 10.57 -3.69 -6.97
N HIS A 32 10.16 -2.42 -6.98
CA HIS A 32 8.76 -2.03 -6.77
C HIS A 32 7.82 -2.57 -7.85
N LEU A 33 8.22 -2.47 -9.12
CA LEU A 33 7.43 -2.98 -10.24
C LEU A 33 7.31 -4.49 -10.20
N LEU A 34 8.39 -5.21 -9.91
CA LEU A 34 8.37 -6.67 -9.79
C LEU A 34 7.45 -7.11 -8.64
N ALA A 35 7.52 -6.45 -7.48
CA ALA A 35 6.61 -6.73 -6.38
C ALA A 35 5.15 -6.44 -6.74
N ALA A 36 4.86 -5.47 -7.61
CA ALA A 36 3.51 -5.20 -8.09
C ALA A 36 3.01 -6.28 -9.07
N VAL A 37 3.90 -6.80 -9.92
CA VAL A 37 3.59 -7.92 -10.82
C VAL A 37 3.27 -9.18 -10.03
N ILE A 38 4.08 -9.51 -9.00
CA ILE A 38 3.84 -10.66 -8.12
C ILE A 38 2.44 -10.55 -7.48
N ASP A 39 2.12 -9.39 -6.89
CA ASP A 39 0.79 -9.15 -6.30
C ASP A 39 -0.35 -9.34 -7.30
N ALA A 40 -0.18 -8.87 -8.54
CA ALA A 40 -1.20 -8.97 -9.57
C ALA A 40 -1.44 -10.42 -10.02
N VAL A 41 -0.37 -11.22 -10.13
CA VAL A 41 -0.45 -12.64 -10.46
C VAL A 41 -1.15 -13.41 -9.36
N ASP A 42 -0.76 -13.19 -8.10
CA ASP A 42 -1.37 -13.84 -6.94
C ASP A 42 -2.86 -13.51 -6.84
N GLU A 43 -3.21 -12.24 -7.07
CA GLU A 43 -4.61 -11.80 -7.09
C GLU A 43 -5.41 -12.47 -8.21
N ALA A 44 -4.86 -12.53 -9.43
CA ALA A 44 -5.53 -13.18 -10.56
C ALA A 44 -5.74 -14.69 -10.31
N ALA A 45 -4.74 -15.36 -9.74
CA ALA A 45 -4.84 -16.76 -9.34
C ALA A 45 -5.92 -16.96 -8.26
N TRP A 46 -5.96 -16.08 -7.26
CA TRP A 46 -6.99 -16.12 -6.21
C TRP A 46 -8.40 -15.87 -6.75
N ILE A 47 -8.58 -14.90 -7.65
CA ILE A 47 -9.88 -14.63 -8.30
C ILE A 47 -10.38 -15.89 -9.01
N THR A 48 -9.50 -16.53 -9.79
CA THR A 48 -9.83 -17.76 -10.53
C THR A 48 -10.16 -18.91 -9.58
N ALA A 49 -9.36 -19.10 -8.52
CA ALA A 49 -9.60 -20.14 -7.52
C ALA A 49 -10.91 -19.90 -6.77
N GLN A 50 -11.19 -18.64 -6.38
CA GLN A 50 -12.40 -18.27 -5.64
C GLN A 50 -13.67 -18.47 -6.48
N ALA A 51 -13.62 -18.17 -7.78
CA ALA A 51 -14.75 -18.39 -8.69
C ALA A 51 -15.16 -19.88 -8.78
N ASN A 52 -14.21 -20.79 -8.59
CA ASN A 52 -14.42 -22.23 -8.64
C ASN A 52 -14.62 -22.87 -7.26
N ALA A 53 -14.54 -22.09 -6.18
CA ALA A 53 -14.60 -22.60 -4.83
C ALA A 53 -16.03 -22.55 -4.27
N ARG A 54 -16.46 -23.63 -3.62
CA ARG A 54 -17.75 -23.67 -2.89
C ARG A 54 -17.77 -22.80 -1.63
N LYS A 55 -16.59 -22.44 -1.11
CA LYS A 55 -16.41 -21.63 0.10
C LYS A 55 -15.44 -20.49 -0.18
N ARG A 56 -15.52 -19.43 0.63
CA ARG A 56 -14.61 -18.29 0.52
C ARG A 56 -13.18 -18.71 0.88
N ILE A 57 -12.24 -18.50 -0.04
CA ILE A 57 -10.81 -18.75 0.12
C ILE A 57 -10.15 -17.46 0.61
N ARG A 58 -9.11 -17.60 1.43
CA ARG A 58 -8.32 -16.48 1.93
C ARG A 58 -7.62 -15.77 0.76
N ARG A 59 -7.79 -14.44 0.69
CA ARG A 59 -7.08 -13.59 -0.27
C ARG A 59 -5.57 -13.58 0.03
N PRO A 60 -4.70 -13.63 -0.99
CA PRO A 60 -3.26 -13.55 -0.80
C PRO A 60 -2.87 -12.25 -0.11
N LYS A 61 -1.80 -12.31 0.67
CA LYS A 61 -1.18 -11.11 1.24
C LYS A 61 -0.28 -10.51 0.17
N ARG A 62 -0.24 -9.19 0.09
CA ARG A 62 0.70 -8.49 -0.78
C ARG A 62 2.14 -8.76 -0.36
N PHE A 63 3.03 -8.73 -1.34
CA PHE A 63 4.46 -8.83 -1.13
C PHE A 63 4.93 -7.73 -0.16
N PRO A 64 5.79 -8.05 0.83
CA PRO A 64 6.24 -7.08 1.82
C PRO A 64 7.04 -5.95 1.17
N ARG A 65 6.75 -4.69 1.53
CA ARG A 65 7.41 -3.48 1.00
C ARG A 65 7.84 -2.53 2.12
N PRO A 66 8.93 -1.75 1.97
CA PRO A 66 9.47 -0.90 3.03
C PRO A 66 8.56 0.26 3.42
N THR A 67 7.82 0.82 2.45
CA THR A 67 6.89 1.95 2.63
C THR A 67 5.45 1.52 2.89
N GLY A 68 5.19 0.21 2.84
CA GLY A 68 3.85 -0.35 2.97
C GLY A 68 3.53 -0.64 4.42
N ALA A 69 3.08 0.39 5.16
CA ALA A 69 2.31 0.20 6.36
C ALA A 69 1.32 -0.97 6.17
N GLU A 70 1.32 -1.88 7.13
CA GLU A 70 0.25 -2.84 7.36
C GLU A 70 -1.08 -2.22 6.94
N GLN A 71 -1.79 -2.86 6.00
CA GLN A 71 -2.99 -2.32 5.36
C GLN A 71 -3.89 -1.67 6.40
N ARG A 72 -3.85 -0.34 6.52
CA ARG A 72 -4.79 0.38 7.37
C ARG A 72 -6.14 0.09 6.75
N ARG A 73 -6.97 -0.64 7.50
CA ARG A 73 -8.34 -0.93 7.10
C ARG A 73 -8.97 0.40 6.66
N PRO A 74 -9.63 0.44 5.49
CA PRO A 74 -10.30 1.66 5.06
C PRO A 74 -11.28 2.06 6.17
N ALA A 75 -11.19 3.32 6.61
CA ALA A 75 -12.05 3.83 7.67
C ALA A 75 -13.51 3.70 7.23
N THR A 76 -14.33 3.07 8.05
CA THR A 76 -15.76 2.97 7.82
C THR A 76 -16.44 4.29 8.15
N VAL A 77 -17.69 4.47 7.69
CA VAL A 77 -18.52 5.64 8.05
C VAL A 77 -18.69 5.75 9.57
N ALA A 78 -18.73 4.62 10.28
CA ALA A 78 -18.76 4.60 11.74
C ALA A 78 -17.45 5.15 12.36
N ASP A 79 -16.29 4.79 11.79
CA ASP A 79 -14.98 5.30 12.24
C ASP A 79 -14.85 6.81 12.00
N LEU A 80 -15.40 7.31 10.89
CA LEU A 80 -15.47 8.73 10.56
C LEU A 80 -16.41 9.48 11.51
N ALA A 81 -17.59 8.90 11.82
CA ALA A 81 -18.56 9.48 12.74
C ALA A 81 -18.03 9.59 14.17
N HIS A 82 -17.26 8.59 14.64
CA HIS A 82 -16.58 8.68 15.93
C HIS A 82 -15.48 9.74 15.96
N ARG A 83 -14.81 9.98 14.82
CA ARG A 83 -13.67 10.90 14.72
C ARG A 83 -14.09 12.37 14.55
N PHE A 84 -15.21 12.62 13.90
CA PHE A 84 -15.65 13.97 13.52
C PHE A 84 -17.03 14.36 14.09
N GLY A 85 -17.68 13.45 14.82
CA GLY A 85 -19.07 13.62 15.25
C GLY A 85 -20.03 13.23 14.12
N ALA A 86 -21.05 12.42 14.44
CA ALA A 86 -22.08 12.06 13.46
C ALA A 86 -22.92 13.30 13.10
N PRO A 87 -23.27 13.52 11.83
CA PRO A 87 -24.34 14.46 11.52
C PRO A 87 -25.65 13.91 12.08
N GLU A 88 -26.31 14.72 12.91
CA GLU A 88 -27.66 14.48 13.42
C GLU A 88 -28.58 14.00 12.29
N LYS A 89 -29.30 12.90 12.52
CA LYS A 89 -30.26 12.35 11.55
C LYS A 89 -31.35 13.39 11.30
N GLY A 90 -31.27 14.14 10.20
CA GLY A 90 -32.37 15.02 9.79
C GLY A 90 -32.04 16.27 8.99
N ALA A 91 -30.79 16.53 8.60
CA ALA A 91 -30.49 17.67 7.72
C ALA A 91 -30.97 17.40 6.28
N VAL A 92 -32.27 17.56 6.05
CA VAL A 92 -32.87 17.70 4.73
C VAL A 92 -32.32 18.99 4.14
N ILE A 93 -31.41 18.89 3.17
CA ILE A 93 -30.95 20.02 2.36
C ILE A 93 -32.15 20.46 1.51
N ARG A 94 -32.87 21.48 1.96
CA ARG A 94 -33.83 22.19 1.10
C ARG A 94 -33.05 23.12 0.19
N ARG A 95 -33.32 22.95 -1.10
CA ARG A 95 -32.74 23.69 -2.22
C ARG A 95 -33.27 25.11 -2.28
#